data_AF-A0A517PK98-F1
#
_entry.id   AF-A0A517PK98-F1
#
_cell.length_a   1.000
_cell.length_b   1.000
_cell.length_c   1.000
_cell.angle_alpha   90.00
_cell.angle_beta   90.00
_cell.angle_gamma   90.00
#
_symmetry.space_group_name_H-M   'P 1'
#
loop_
_entity.id
_entity.type
_entity.pdbx_description
1 polymer ?
#
loop_
_entity_poly.entity_id
_entity_poly.type
_entity_poly.pdbx_seq_one_letter_code
_entity_poly.pdbx_strand_id
1 'polypeptide(L)'
;MRRFVGIVFGIATQLLFLITVWYLFWFLKEDFSHHAIGSLAIDALLAIQFAVGHSLLLYPGIRTAITRRLPSQFYGSLFCVQTCVGILLTAFCWRSSPVEIWNLSGWGGWLMTAGFYGSWLTLLYSLNLTGLGYQTGLTQWWYWLRKQPLPRRDFQPRSLYCCLRHPVYLSFMGLLWFTPLMTLDRAVLTGIWTAYIFIGSYLKDERLSFYIGKPYRDYQSRVPGYPFIFFGPLGKRKTKVTPVKSLEKTPLQTT
;
A
#
# COMPACT_ATOMS: atom_id res chain seq x y z
N MET A 1 -1.14 29.46 -17.40
CA MET A 1 -0.69 28.12 -17.88
C MET A 1 -0.38 27.14 -16.75
N ARG A 2 0.57 27.41 -15.82
CA ARG A 2 0.96 26.46 -14.75
C ARG A 2 -0.20 25.96 -13.86
N ARG A 3 -1.18 26.81 -13.52
CA ARG A 3 -2.34 26.40 -12.69
C ARG A 3 -3.30 25.47 -13.42
N PHE A 4 -3.53 25.71 -14.72
CA PHE A 4 -4.37 24.85 -15.56
C PHE A 4 -3.76 23.46 -15.69
N VAL A 5 -2.45 23.37 -15.97
CA VAL A 5 -1.71 22.11 -16.02
C VAL A 5 -1.83 21.33 -14.70
N GLY A 6 -1.69 22.01 -13.55
CA GLY A 6 -1.85 21.36 -12.25
C GLY A 6 -3.27 20.85 -11.98
N ILE A 7 -4.30 21.56 -12.46
CA ILE A 7 -5.70 21.11 -12.34
C ILE A 7 -5.94 19.87 -13.20
N VAL A 8 -5.57 19.93 -14.48
CA VAL A 8 -5.72 18.82 -15.43
C VAL A 8 -4.98 17.59 -14.92
N PHE A 9 -3.75 17.75 -14.43
CA PHE A 9 -2.96 16.65 -13.89
C PHE A 9 -3.62 15.97 -12.68
N GLY A 10 -4.18 16.75 -11.75
CA GLY A 10 -4.87 16.18 -10.59
C GLY A 10 -6.14 15.43 -10.96
N ILE A 11 -6.97 16.00 -11.86
CA ILE A 11 -8.18 15.33 -12.37
C ILE A 11 -7.82 14.05 -13.11
N ALA A 12 -6.86 14.12 -14.04
CA ALA A 12 -6.38 12.96 -14.79
C ALA A 12 -5.86 11.85 -13.86
N THR A 13 -5.16 12.22 -12.78
CA THR A 13 -4.68 11.24 -11.77
C THR A 13 -5.84 10.52 -11.08
N GLN A 14 -6.92 11.23 -10.71
CA GLN A 14 -8.06 10.58 -10.07
C GLN A 14 -8.84 9.69 -11.04
N LEU A 15 -9.02 10.14 -12.30
CA LEU A 15 -9.63 9.32 -13.34
C LEU A 15 -8.81 8.06 -13.61
N LEU A 16 -7.49 8.20 -13.74
CA LEU A 16 -6.57 7.08 -13.91
C LEU A 16 -6.65 6.09 -12.74
N PHE A 17 -6.75 6.58 -11.51
CA PHE A 17 -6.95 5.74 -10.33
C PHE A 17 -8.25 4.93 -10.40
N LEU A 18 -9.38 5.57 -10.74
CA LEU A 18 -10.67 4.88 -10.87
C LEU A 18 -10.64 3.81 -11.98
N ILE A 19 -10.08 4.15 -13.14
CA ILE A 19 -9.87 3.23 -14.25
C ILE A 19 -8.99 2.05 -13.79
N THR A 20 -7.90 2.32 -13.09
CA THR A 20 -6.99 1.28 -12.59
C THR A 20 -7.67 0.35 -11.60
N VAL A 21 -8.47 0.87 -10.66
CA VAL A 21 -9.21 0.02 -9.70
C VAL A 21 -10.18 -0.90 -10.43
N TRP A 22 -10.87 -0.39 -11.46
CA TRP A 22 -11.74 -1.20 -12.30
C TRP A 22 -10.97 -2.32 -13.02
N TYR A 23 -9.88 -1.99 -13.71
CA TYR A 23 -9.04 -2.99 -14.39
C TYR A 23 -8.42 -3.99 -13.42
N LEU A 24 -7.97 -3.55 -12.25
CA LEU A 24 -7.42 -4.41 -11.21
C LEU A 24 -8.46 -5.41 -10.69
N PHE A 25 -9.71 -4.95 -10.49
CA PHE A 25 -10.80 -5.83 -10.06
C PHE A 25 -11.00 -6.97 -11.06
N TRP A 26 -11.12 -6.65 -12.35
CA TRP A 26 -11.30 -7.65 -13.38
C TRP A 26 -10.05 -8.52 -13.53
N PHE A 27 -8.85 -7.93 -13.56
CA PHE A 27 -7.56 -8.64 -13.59
C PHE A 27 -7.47 -9.74 -12.53
N LEU A 28 -7.89 -9.44 -11.29
CA LEU A 28 -7.84 -10.40 -10.19
C LEU A 28 -9.02 -11.39 -10.19
N LYS A 29 -10.19 -10.99 -10.68
CA LYS A 29 -11.41 -11.82 -10.68
C LYS A 29 -11.48 -12.79 -11.85
N GLU A 30 -11.27 -12.28 -13.05
CA GLU A 30 -11.45 -13.03 -14.29
C GLU A 30 -10.19 -13.80 -14.61
N ASP A 31 -10.38 -15.03 -15.07
CA ASP A 31 -9.35 -15.77 -15.75
C ASP A 31 -9.24 -15.24 -17.18
N PHE A 32 -8.26 -14.39 -17.44
CA PHE A 32 -7.94 -13.95 -18.79
C PHE A 32 -7.24 -15.09 -19.55
N SER A 33 -7.95 -16.18 -19.78
CA SER A 33 -7.58 -17.24 -20.73
C SER A 33 -7.37 -16.68 -22.16
N HIS A 34 -7.78 -15.42 -22.41
CA HIS A 34 -7.52 -14.66 -23.63
C HIS A 34 -6.14 -13.98 -23.69
N HIS A 35 -5.38 -13.92 -22.59
CA HIS A 35 -3.99 -13.46 -22.68
C HIS A 35 -3.16 -14.51 -23.39
N ALA A 36 -2.29 -14.03 -24.28
CA ALA A 36 -1.40 -14.90 -25.01
C ALA A 36 -0.54 -15.73 -24.05
N ILE A 37 -0.49 -17.03 -24.29
CA ILE A 37 0.38 -17.95 -23.56
C ILE A 37 1.82 -17.45 -23.71
N GLY A 38 2.54 -17.33 -22.60
CA GLY A 38 3.84 -16.69 -22.59
C GLY A 38 4.74 -17.20 -21.48
N SER A 39 5.88 -16.53 -21.34
CA SER A 39 6.90 -16.91 -20.38
C SER A 39 6.58 -16.35 -18.99
N LEU A 40 6.58 -17.24 -17.99
CA LEU A 40 6.49 -16.87 -16.56
C LEU A 40 7.57 -15.86 -16.13
N ALA A 41 8.69 -15.78 -16.86
CA ALA A 41 9.72 -14.78 -16.61
C ALA A 41 9.20 -13.36 -16.85
N ILE A 42 8.37 -13.16 -17.88
CA ILE A 42 7.73 -11.86 -18.16
C ILE A 42 6.78 -11.52 -17.02
N ASP A 43 5.96 -12.46 -16.59
CA ASP A 43 4.99 -12.26 -15.49
C ASP A 43 5.70 -11.94 -14.17
N ALA A 44 6.80 -12.64 -13.87
CA ALA A 44 7.64 -12.34 -12.72
C ALA A 44 8.25 -10.93 -12.80
N LEU A 45 8.76 -10.53 -13.97
CA LEU A 45 9.29 -9.18 -14.19
C LEU A 45 8.20 -8.11 -14.05
N LEU A 46 7.00 -8.36 -14.57
CA LEU A 46 5.83 -7.49 -14.43
C LEU A 46 5.37 -7.36 -12.98
N ALA A 47 5.44 -8.44 -12.20
CA ALA A 47 5.13 -8.41 -10.77
C ALA A 47 6.20 -7.63 -9.98
N ILE A 48 7.48 -7.83 -10.30
CA ILE A 48 8.62 -7.18 -9.64
C ILE A 48 8.68 -5.68 -9.98
N GLN A 49 8.46 -5.27 -11.24
CA GLN A 49 8.53 -3.85 -11.62
C GLN A 49 7.53 -3.01 -10.81
N PHE A 50 6.34 -3.53 -10.56
CA PHE A 50 5.35 -2.86 -9.74
C PHE A 50 5.85 -2.70 -8.30
N ALA A 51 6.30 -3.80 -7.68
CA ALA A 51 6.78 -3.82 -6.30
C ALA A 51 7.99 -2.89 -6.10
N VAL A 52 8.96 -2.94 -7.01
CA VAL A 52 10.16 -2.11 -6.99
C VAL A 52 9.80 -0.64 -7.24
N GLY A 53 9.04 -0.35 -8.29
CA GLY A 53 8.64 1.02 -8.62
C GLY A 53 7.90 1.71 -7.48
N HIS A 54 6.92 1.01 -6.88
CA HIS A 54 6.17 1.52 -5.73
C HIS A 54 7.07 1.72 -4.49
N SER A 55 7.98 0.78 -4.23
CA SER A 55 8.91 0.85 -3.08
C SER A 55 9.93 1.97 -3.22
N LEU A 56 10.45 2.22 -4.43
CA LEU A 56 11.43 3.26 -4.69
C LEU A 56 10.88 4.65 -4.37
N LEU A 57 9.63 4.93 -4.77
CA LEU A 57 8.97 6.19 -4.43
C LEU A 57 8.61 6.33 -2.94
N LEU A 58 8.68 5.25 -2.19
CA LEU A 58 8.53 5.29 -0.73
C LEU A 58 9.87 5.58 -0.03
N TYR A 59 11.01 5.49 -0.73
CA TYR A 59 12.33 5.76 -0.17
C TYR A 59 12.55 7.27 0.08
N PRO A 60 12.98 7.69 1.29
CA PRO A 60 13.13 9.10 1.63
C PRO A 60 14.08 9.86 0.69
N GLY A 61 15.19 9.24 0.27
CA GLY A 61 16.15 9.90 -0.63
C GLY A 61 15.56 10.24 -2.00
N ILE A 62 14.78 9.32 -2.57
CA ILE A 62 14.09 9.51 -3.86
C ILE A 62 13.01 10.58 -3.71
N ARG A 63 12.23 10.52 -2.62
CA ARG A 63 11.25 11.56 -2.31
C ARG A 63 11.89 12.94 -2.23
N THR A 64 13.00 13.09 -1.50
CA THR A 64 13.73 14.36 -1.42
C THR A 64 14.23 14.81 -2.79
N ALA A 65 14.83 13.92 -3.59
CA ALA A 65 15.33 14.25 -4.92
C ALA A 65 14.20 14.75 -5.86
N ILE A 66 13.04 14.09 -5.86
CA ILE A 66 11.88 14.50 -6.68
C ILE A 66 11.32 15.83 -6.18
N THR A 67 11.15 15.99 -4.86
CA THR A 67 10.60 17.23 -4.28
C THR A 67 11.50 18.46 -4.42
N ARG A 68 12.78 18.30 -4.79
CA ARG A 68 13.64 19.41 -5.22
C ARG A 68 13.24 19.98 -6.59
N ARG A 69 12.64 19.17 -7.46
CA ARG A 69 12.23 19.57 -8.83
C ARG A 69 10.74 19.84 -8.96
N LEU A 70 9.92 19.21 -8.13
CA LEU A 70 8.46 19.24 -8.21
C LEU A 70 7.85 19.66 -6.86
N PRO A 71 6.84 20.56 -6.84
CA PRO A 71 6.22 20.99 -5.59
C PRO A 71 5.65 19.81 -4.80
N SER A 72 5.90 19.79 -3.49
CA SER A 72 5.58 18.66 -2.61
C SER A 72 4.10 18.25 -2.61
N GLN A 73 3.20 19.16 -2.99
CA GLN A 73 1.76 18.91 -3.10
C GLN A 73 1.42 17.89 -4.21
N PHE A 74 2.21 17.83 -5.28
CA PHE A 74 1.99 16.92 -6.40
C PHE A 74 2.67 15.56 -6.22
N TYR A 75 3.48 15.39 -5.18
CA TYR A 75 4.17 14.13 -4.91
C TYR A 75 3.19 12.97 -4.73
N GLY A 76 2.09 13.19 -4.01
CA GLY A 76 1.05 12.17 -3.83
C GLY A 76 0.39 11.77 -5.14
N SER A 77 0.15 12.73 -6.04
CA SER A 77 -0.41 12.44 -7.36
C SER A 77 0.57 11.68 -8.25
N LEU A 78 1.86 12.05 -8.27
CA LEU A 78 2.88 11.28 -9.00
C LEU A 78 3.02 9.85 -8.49
N PHE A 79 2.99 9.68 -7.16
CA PHE A 79 3.01 8.38 -6.52
C PHE A 79 1.83 7.52 -6.99
N CYS A 80 0.63 8.10 -7.00
CA CYS A 80 -0.57 7.46 -7.50
C CYS A 80 -0.44 7.08 -8.99
N VAL A 81 0.02 8.00 -9.84
CA VAL A 81 0.23 7.75 -11.27
C VAL A 81 1.20 6.60 -11.50
N GLN A 82 2.38 6.59 -10.86
CA GLN A 82 3.33 5.49 -11.02
C GLN A 82 2.73 4.15 -10.57
N THR A 83 2.01 4.14 -9.44
CA THR A 83 1.34 2.93 -8.94
C THR A 83 0.30 2.45 -9.95
N CYS A 84 -0.49 3.36 -10.52
CA CYS A 84 -1.51 3.03 -11.51
C CYS A 84 -0.90 2.48 -12.80
N VAL A 85 0.11 3.16 -13.35
CA VAL A 85 0.82 2.71 -14.55
C VAL A 85 1.45 1.34 -14.32
N GLY A 86 2.07 1.11 -13.16
CA GLY A 86 2.65 -0.18 -12.80
C GLY A 86 1.60 -1.30 -12.81
N ILE A 87 0.44 -1.07 -12.19
CA ILE A 87 -0.66 -2.05 -12.15
C ILE A 87 -1.24 -2.30 -13.55
N LEU A 88 -1.53 -1.24 -14.30
CA LEU A 88 -2.11 -1.36 -15.64
C LEU A 88 -1.14 -2.08 -16.59
N LEU A 89 0.16 -1.78 -16.50
CA LEU A 89 1.19 -2.45 -17.27
C LEU A 89 1.25 -3.95 -16.93
N THR A 90 1.17 -4.30 -15.64
CA THR A 90 1.04 -5.70 -15.23
C THR A 90 -0.22 -6.34 -15.80
N ALA A 91 -1.38 -5.69 -15.68
CA ALA A 91 -2.66 -6.25 -16.12
C ALA A 91 -2.76 -6.41 -17.64
N PHE A 92 -2.27 -5.46 -18.44
CA PHE A 92 -2.36 -5.51 -19.90
C PHE A 92 -1.30 -6.38 -20.55
N CYS A 93 -0.09 -6.46 -19.97
CA CYS A 93 1.01 -7.23 -20.53
C CYS A 93 1.11 -8.64 -19.95
N TRP A 94 0.21 -9.02 -19.05
CA TRP A 94 0.18 -10.34 -18.41
C TRP A 94 0.07 -11.46 -19.43
N ARG A 95 0.73 -12.58 -19.16
CA ARG A 95 0.67 -13.81 -19.97
C ARG A 95 0.05 -14.92 -19.14
N SER A 96 -0.92 -15.62 -19.73
CA SER A 96 -1.60 -16.71 -19.03
C SER A 96 -0.83 -18.02 -19.17
N SER A 97 -0.82 -18.80 -18.10
CA SER A 97 -0.28 -20.17 -18.12
C SER A 97 -1.43 -21.18 -18.20
N PRO A 98 -1.33 -22.23 -19.04
CA PRO A 98 -2.35 -23.28 -19.09
C PRO A 98 -2.29 -24.23 -17.87
N VAL A 99 -1.30 -24.07 -16.99
CA VAL A 99 -1.09 -24.96 -15.84
C VAL A 99 -1.96 -24.49 -14.68
N GLU A 100 -2.98 -25.27 -14.35
CA GLU A 100 -3.83 -25.09 -13.17
C GLU A 100 -3.20 -25.76 -11.95
N ILE A 101 -3.06 -25.03 -10.84
CA ILE A 101 -2.62 -25.56 -9.54
C ILE A 101 -3.84 -26.08 -8.77
N TRP A 102 -4.91 -25.27 -8.73
CA TRP A 102 -6.19 -25.71 -8.20
C TRP A 102 -7.35 -25.03 -8.92
N ASN A 103 -8.46 -25.76 -8.97
CA ASN A 103 -9.73 -25.30 -9.51
C ASN A 103 -10.84 -25.81 -8.58
N LEU A 104 -11.34 -24.91 -7.72
CA LEU A 104 -12.34 -25.22 -6.71
C LEU A 104 -13.73 -24.90 -7.24
N SER A 105 -14.55 -25.94 -7.39
CA SER A 105 -15.95 -25.83 -7.78
C SER A 105 -16.90 -26.03 -6.58
N GLY A 106 -18.18 -25.72 -6.76
CA GLY A 106 -19.20 -25.87 -5.72
C GLY A 106 -18.97 -24.96 -4.50
N TRP A 107 -19.18 -25.50 -3.30
CA TRP A 107 -19.12 -24.71 -2.06
C TRP A 107 -17.75 -24.08 -1.79
N GLY A 108 -16.66 -24.80 -2.12
CA GLY A 108 -15.30 -24.27 -1.98
C GLY A 108 -15.05 -23.05 -2.87
N GLY A 109 -15.51 -23.10 -4.12
CA GLY A 109 -15.43 -21.97 -5.04
C GLY A 109 -16.26 -20.76 -4.59
N TRP A 110 -17.47 -21.01 -4.06
CA TRP A 110 -18.31 -19.96 -3.46
C TRP A 110 -17.64 -19.29 -2.26
N LEU A 111 -17.02 -20.07 -1.37
CA LEU A 111 -16.32 -19.54 -0.19
C LEU A 111 -15.13 -18.67 -0.59
N MET A 112 -14.32 -19.12 -1.55
CA MET A 112 -13.22 -18.32 -2.11
C MET A 112 -13.75 -17.01 -2.72
N THR A 113 -14.79 -17.10 -3.53
CA THR A 113 -15.41 -15.92 -4.17
C THR A 113 -15.96 -14.94 -3.12
N ALA A 114 -16.61 -15.43 -2.07
CA ALA A 114 -17.08 -14.59 -0.97
C ALA A 114 -15.91 -13.91 -0.23
N GLY A 115 -14.81 -14.64 0.00
CA GLY A 115 -13.57 -14.12 0.56
C GLY A 115 -12.95 -13.00 -0.30
N PHE A 116 -12.99 -13.14 -1.62
CA PHE A 116 -12.54 -12.12 -2.57
C PHE A 116 -13.34 -10.82 -2.44
N TYR A 117 -14.67 -10.90 -2.47
CA TYR A 117 -15.54 -9.74 -2.31
C TYR A 117 -15.42 -9.10 -0.91
N GLY A 118 -15.30 -9.92 0.14
CA GLY A 118 -15.03 -9.44 1.49
C GLY A 118 -13.69 -8.72 1.60
N SER A 119 -12.67 -9.19 0.87
CA SER A 119 -11.35 -8.55 0.79
C SER A 119 -11.42 -7.20 0.08
N TRP A 120 -12.20 -7.07 -0.99
CA TRP A 120 -12.45 -5.77 -1.63
C TRP A 120 -13.16 -4.79 -0.71
N LEU A 121 -14.21 -5.24 -0.03
CA LEU A 121 -14.97 -4.39 0.91
C LEU A 121 -14.08 -3.90 2.05
N THR A 122 -13.31 -4.81 2.67
CA THR A 122 -12.39 -4.46 3.75
C THR A 122 -11.23 -3.59 3.26
N LEU A 123 -10.76 -3.76 2.02
CA LEU A 123 -9.76 -2.88 1.41
C LEU A 123 -10.30 -1.46 1.30
N LEU A 124 -11.46 -1.26 0.67
CA LEU A 124 -12.07 0.06 0.50
C LEU A 124 -12.38 0.73 1.84
N TYR A 125 -12.88 -0.03 2.81
CA TYR A 125 -13.10 0.47 4.16
C TYR A 125 -11.79 0.89 4.85
N SER A 126 -10.74 0.09 4.74
CA SER A 126 -9.42 0.40 5.31
C SER A 126 -8.76 1.61 4.65
N LEU A 127 -8.95 1.78 3.34
CA LEU A 127 -8.51 2.96 2.58
C LEU A 127 -9.24 4.22 3.05
N ASN A 128 -10.57 4.13 3.23
CA ASN A 128 -11.38 5.22 3.75
C ASN A 128 -10.91 5.66 5.14
N LEU A 129 -10.66 4.71 6.07
CA LEU A 129 -10.15 4.99 7.42
C LEU A 129 -8.81 5.73 7.43
N THR A 130 -7.90 5.43 6.49
CA THR A 130 -6.62 6.15 6.39
C THR A 130 -6.70 7.51 5.70
N GLY A 131 -7.85 7.80 5.09
CA GLY A 131 -8.05 8.93 4.19
C GLY A 131 -7.57 8.59 2.78
N LEU A 132 -8.50 8.12 1.93
CA LEU A 132 -8.26 7.78 0.53
C LEU A 132 -7.58 8.94 -0.22
N GLY A 133 -7.99 10.18 0.07
CA GLY A 133 -7.41 11.34 -0.59
C GLY A 133 -5.93 11.59 -0.28
N TYR A 134 -5.41 11.12 0.86
CA TYR A 134 -3.97 11.19 1.13
C TYR A 134 -3.18 10.13 0.37
N GLN A 135 -3.80 9.00 0.06
CA GLN A 135 -3.18 7.92 -0.70
C GLN A 135 -3.13 8.23 -2.19
N THR A 136 -4.22 8.80 -2.74
CA THR A 136 -4.29 9.16 -4.16
C THR A 136 -3.69 10.53 -4.48
N GLY A 137 -3.28 11.29 -3.47
CA GLY A 137 -2.81 12.67 -3.61
C GLY A 137 -3.92 13.71 -3.77
N LEU A 138 -5.20 13.29 -3.77
CA LEU A 138 -6.35 14.19 -3.92
C LEU A 138 -6.40 15.26 -2.84
N THR A 139 -6.12 14.92 -1.58
CA THR A 139 -6.17 15.90 -0.49
C THR A 139 -5.10 16.97 -0.68
N GLN A 140 -3.87 16.57 -1.01
CA GLN A 140 -2.77 17.51 -1.25
C GLN A 140 -3.06 18.42 -2.45
N TRP A 141 -3.61 17.85 -3.52
CA TRP A 141 -4.00 18.60 -4.71
C TRP A 141 -5.18 19.57 -4.45
N TRP A 142 -6.20 19.13 -3.70
CA TRP A 142 -7.38 19.93 -3.39
C TRP A 142 -7.05 21.15 -2.52
N TYR A 143 -6.21 20.98 -1.50
CA TYR A 143 -5.75 22.09 -0.67
C TYR A 143 -4.85 23.05 -1.46
N TRP A 144 -4.01 22.54 -2.36
CA TRP A 144 -3.27 23.38 -3.31
C TRP A 144 -4.20 24.20 -4.21
N LEU A 145 -5.26 23.59 -4.75
CA LEU A 145 -6.25 24.26 -5.60
C LEU A 145 -6.93 25.43 -4.87
N ARG A 146 -7.27 25.21 -3.59
CA ARG A 146 -7.88 26.18 -2.67
C ARG A 146 -6.88 27.17 -2.06
N LYS A 147 -5.58 27.05 -2.32
CA LYS A 147 -4.49 27.84 -1.71
C LYS A 147 -4.51 27.80 -0.17
N GLN A 148 -4.89 26.66 0.40
CA GLN A 148 -4.93 26.46 1.85
C GLN A 148 -3.75 25.60 2.32
N PRO A 149 -3.25 25.80 3.56
CA PRO A 149 -2.22 24.96 4.11
C PRO A 149 -2.74 23.52 4.29
N LEU A 150 -1.90 22.53 4.02
CA LEU A 150 -2.25 21.13 4.22
C LEU A 150 -2.47 20.88 5.73
N PRO A 151 -3.61 20.29 6.14
CA PRO A 151 -3.88 20.04 7.55
C PRO A 151 -2.86 19.04 8.10
N ARG A 152 -2.44 19.26 9.36
CA ARG A 152 -1.61 18.29 10.08
C ARG A 152 -2.45 17.04 10.35
N ARG A 153 -1.86 15.87 10.12
CA ARG A 153 -2.53 14.59 10.37
C ARG A 153 -2.12 14.07 11.74
N ASP A 154 -3.07 14.11 12.68
CA ASP A 154 -2.87 13.47 13.97
C ASP A 154 -2.91 11.95 13.82
N PHE A 155 -1.98 11.27 14.48
CA PHE A 155 -1.95 9.81 14.51
C PHE A 155 -2.97 9.31 15.53
N GLN A 156 -4.17 8.98 15.05
CA GLN A 156 -5.21 8.34 15.86
C GLN A 156 -5.69 7.05 15.15
N PRO A 157 -5.26 5.86 15.60
CA PRO A 157 -5.78 4.61 15.07
C PRO A 157 -7.28 4.48 15.41
N ARG A 158 -8.10 4.06 14.44
CA ARG A 158 -9.56 3.87 14.59
C ARG A 158 -10.00 2.55 13.96
N SER A 159 -11.07 1.95 14.48
CA SER A 159 -11.72 0.74 13.94
C SER A 159 -10.73 -0.41 13.72
N LEU A 160 -10.57 -0.91 12.49
CA LEU A 160 -9.65 -2.02 12.16
C LEU A 160 -8.20 -1.76 12.57
N TYR A 161 -7.77 -0.50 12.56
CA TYR A 161 -6.43 -0.13 13.01
C TYR A 161 -6.25 -0.31 14.54
N CYS A 162 -7.31 -0.49 15.33
CA CYS A 162 -7.19 -0.86 16.73
C CYS A 162 -6.87 -2.36 16.89
N CYS A 163 -7.24 -3.20 15.91
CA CYS A 163 -7.06 -4.64 15.96
C CYS A 163 -5.77 -5.10 15.28
N LEU A 164 -5.40 -4.49 14.15
CA LEU A 164 -4.20 -4.84 13.39
C LEU A 164 -3.61 -3.62 12.65
N ARG A 165 -2.28 -3.57 12.50
CA ARG A 165 -1.59 -2.36 11.98
C ARG A 165 -1.72 -2.17 10.48
N HIS A 166 -1.90 -3.25 9.73
CA HIS A 166 -1.85 -3.23 8.27
C HIS A 166 -3.09 -3.82 7.58
N PRO A 167 -4.30 -3.27 7.82
CA PRO A 167 -5.53 -3.84 7.27
C PRO A 167 -5.62 -3.70 5.74
N VAL A 168 -5.12 -2.60 5.17
CA VAL A 168 -5.02 -2.44 3.71
C VAL A 168 -4.21 -3.57 3.07
N TYR A 169 -3.06 -3.91 3.68
CA TYR A 169 -2.20 -4.95 3.14
C TYR A 169 -2.76 -6.36 3.35
N LEU A 170 -3.44 -6.59 4.48
CA LEU A 170 -4.12 -7.86 4.71
C LEU A 170 -5.26 -8.07 3.70
N SER A 171 -6.09 -7.05 3.48
CA SER A 171 -7.16 -7.10 2.48
C SER A 171 -6.61 -7.34 1.08
N PHE A 172 -5.51 -6.67 0.71
CA PHE A 172 -4.86 -6.88 -0.58
C PHE A 172 -4.29 -8.30 -0.73
N MET A 173 -3.69 -8.86 0.33
CA MET A 173 -3.26 -10.26 0.34
C MET A 173 -4.45 -11.21 0.17
N GLY A 174 -5.59 -10.91 0.80
CA GLY A 174 -6.84 -11.64 0.59
C GLY A 174 -7.31 -11.64 -0.86
N LEU A 175 -7.17 -10.52 -1.58
CA LEU A 175 -7.51 -10.42 -3.01
C LEU A 175 -6.67 -11.34 -3.90
N LEU A 176 -5.44 -11.66 -3.49
CA LEU A 176 -4.54 -12.53 -4.25
C LEU A 176 -4.82 -14.02 -3.97
N TRP A 177 -5.07 -14.35 -2.70
CA TRP A 177 -5.24 -15.72 -2.27
C TRP A 177 -6.66 -16.26 -2.48
N PHE A 178 -7.69 -15.43 -2.32
CA PHE A 178 -9.07 -15.84 -2.49
C PHE A 178 -9.46 -15.87 -3.97
N THR A 179 -8.90 -16.83 -4.70
CA THR A 179 -9.30 -17.14 -6.07
C THR A 179 -9.73 -18.61 -6.17
N PRO A 180 -10.91 -18.91 -6.74
CA PRO A 180 -11.36 -20.28 -6.93
C PRO A 180 -10.49 -21.03 -7.94
N LEU A 181 -9.88 -20.32 -8.90
CA LEU A 181 -8.95 -20.85 -9.88
C LEU A 181 -7.58 -20.21 -9.69
N MET A 182 -6.57 -21.03 -9.42
CA MET A 182 -5.18 -20.59 -9.32
C MET A 182 -4.35 -21.27 -10.41
N THR A 183 -3.94 -20.49 -11.38
CA THR A 183 -2.98 -20.89 -12.41
C THR A 183 -1.55 -20.63 -11.94
N LEU A 184 -0.58 -21.23 -12.62
CA LEU A 184 0.84 -21.09 -12.28
C LEU A 184 1.33 -19.63 -12.37
N ASP A 185 0.88 -18.87 -13.37
CA ASP A 185 1.21 -17.44 -13.50
C ASP A 185 0.66 -16.63 -12.31
N ARG A 186 -0.60 -16.86 -11.92
CA ARG A 186 -1.21 -16.21 -10.75
C ARG A 186 -0.56 -16.61 -9.43
N ALA A 187 -0.07 -17.83 -9.31
CA ALA A 187 0.68 -18.25 -8.13
C ALA A 187 2.03 -17.52 -8.05
N VAL A 188 2.71 -17.31 -9.17
CA VAL A 188 3.94 -16.49 -9.23
C VAL A 188 3.63 -15.05 -8.82
N LEU A 189 2.56 -14.44 -9.34
CA LEU A 189 2.10 -13.11 -8.94
C LEU A 189 1.83 -13.07 -7.43
N THR A 190 1.02 -14.00 -6.93
CA THR A 190 0.60 -14.10 -5.53
C THR A 190 1.82 -14.26 -4.63
N GLY A 191 2.79 -15.10 -4.99
CA GLY A 191 4.02 -15.29 -4.23
C GLY A 191 4.86 -14.02 -4.15
N ILE A 192 5.14 -13.39 -5.29
CA ILE A 192 5.96 -12.16 -5.37
C ILE A 192 5.28 -11.02 -4.60
N TRP A 193 3.99 -10.79 -4.84
CA TRP A 193 3.26 -9.72 -4.19
C TRP A 193 3.03 -9.98 -2.70
N THR A 194 2.85 -11.23 -2.28
CA THR A 194 2.81 -11.58 -0.84
C THR A 194 4.15 -11.25 -0.17
N ALA A 195 5.28 -11.66 -0.76
CA ALA A 195 6.61 -11.31 -0.22
C ALA A 195 6.81 -9.79 -0.14
N TYR A 196 6.43 -9.08 -1.20
CA TYR A 196 6.44 -7.63 -1.23
C TYR A 196 5.56 -7.00 -0.14
N ILE A 197 4.35 -7.52 0.11
CA ILE A 197 3.46 -7.05 1.17
C ILE A 197 4.14 -7.17 2.54
N PHE A 198 4.78 -8.30 2.84
CA PHE A 198 5.47 -8.49 4.11
C PHE A 198 6.65 -7.52 4.29
N ILE A 199 7.48 -7.38 3.25
CA ILE A 199 8.62 -6.45 3.25
C ILE A 199 8.10 -5.00 3.38
N GLY A 200 7.08 -4.64 2.60
CA GLY A 200 6.45 -3.32 2.59
C GLY A 200 5.85 -2.94 3.94
N SER A 201 5.17 -3.89 4.60
CA SER A 201 4.65 -3.72 5.96
C SER A 201 5.74 -3.42 6.98
N TYR A 202 6.85 -4.17 6.92
CA TYR A 202 7.99 -3.93 7.79
C TYR A 202 8.62 -2.55 7.56
N LEU A 203 8.90 -2.21 6.29
CA LEU A 203 9.51 -0.92 5.95
C LEU A 203 8.58 0.26 6.28
N LYS A 204 7.26 0.07 6.15
CA LYS A 204 6.26 1.06 6.54
C LYS A 204 6.25 1.28 8.05
N ASP A 205 6.34 0.21 8.84
CA ASP A 205 6.43 0.30 10.29
C ASP A 205 7.69 1.07 10.74
N GLU A 206 8.86 0.75 10.16
CA GLU A 206 10.10 1.46 10.45
C GLU A 206 9.96 2.95 10.13
N ARG A 207 9.40 3.27 8.96
CA ARG A 207 9.20 4.64 8.51
C ARG A 207 8.24 5.41 9.41
N LEU A 208 7.11 4.82 9.81
CA LEU A 208 6.16 5.45 10.72
C LEU A 208 6.75 5.62 12.11
N SER A 209 7.55 4.65 12.59
CA SER A 209 8.27 4.78 13.85
C SER A 209 9.31 5.91 13.83
N PHE A 210 9.90 6.21 12.68
CA PHE A 210 10.84 7.31 12.48
C PHE A 210 10.12 8.67 12.42
N TYR A 211 9.06 8.81 11.62
CA TYR A 211 8.38 10.10 11.43
C TYR A 211 7.39 10.46 12.54
N ILE A 212 6.67 9.49 13.12
CA ILE A 212 5.71 9.74 14.21
C ILE A 212 6.39 9.62 15.58
N GLY A 213 7.38 8.73 15.71
CA GLY A 213 8.13 8.56 16.96
C GLY A 213 7.38 7.75 18.01
N LYS A 214 7.43 8.22 19.28
CA LYS A 214 6.91 7.51 20.45
C LYS A 214 5.44 7.06 20.33
N PRO A 215 4.48 7.91 19.87
CA PRO A 215 3.08 7.50 19.77
C PRO A 215 2.87 6.25 18.89
N TYR A 216 3.67 6.12 17.82
CA TYR A 216 3.60 4.96 16.95
C TYR A 216 4.25 3.72 17.57
N ARG A 217 5.37 3.89 18.27
CA ARG A 217 6.04 2.78 18.99
C ARG A 217 5.15 2.21 20.10
N ASP A 218 4.44 3.06 20.82
CA ASP A 218 3.46 2.64 21.83
C ASP A 218 2.31 1.87 21.17
N TYR A 219 1.83 2.34 20.01
CA TYR A 219 0.84 1.62 19.22
C TYR A 219 1.33 0.24 18.75
N GLN A 220 2.59 0.12 18.29
CA GLN A 220 3.21 -1.16 17.90
C GLN A 220 3.33 -2.17 19.05
N SER A 221 3.34 -1.71 20.30
CA SER A 221 3.36 -2.58 21.48
C SER A 221 1.99 -3.19 21.79
N ARG A 222 0.91 -2.50 21.42
CA ARG A 222 -0.47 -2.89 21.72
C ARG A 222 -1.08 -3.73 20.60
N VAL A 223 -0.78 -3.36 19.34
CA VAL A 223 -1.45 -3.88 18.15
C VAL A 223 -0.48 -4.68 17.26
N PRO A 224 -0.78 -5.95 16.94
CA PRO A 224 0.04 -6.76 16.02
C PRO A 224 -0.08 -6.27 14.58
N GLY A 225 0.91 -6.57 13.75
CA GLY A 225 0.91 -6.20 12.33
C GLY A 225 -0.19 -6.90 11.54
N TYR A 226 -0.31 -8.20 11.75
CA TYR A 226 -1.27 -9.10 11.10
C TYR A 226 -1.90 -10.05 12.12
N PRO A 227 -3.09 -10.60 11.83
CA PRO A 227 -3.63 -11.70 12.62
C PRO A 227 -2.66 -12.89 12.58
N PHE A 228 -2.53 -13.61 13.70
CA PHE A 228 -1.66 -14.79 13.87
C PHE A 228 -0.14 -14.56 13.84
N ILE A 229 0.35 -13.33 13.59
CA ILE A 229 1.78 -13.01 13.72
C ILE A 229 2.03 -12.46 15.12
N PHE A 230 2.45 -13.36 16.01
CA PHE A 230 2.73 -13.02 17.42
C PHE A 230 4.17 -12.55 17.64
N PHE A 231 5.12 -12.99 16.80
CA PHE A 231 6.56 -12.76 16.96
C PHE A 231 7.18 -12.07 15.75
N GLY A 232 8.38 -11.51 15.95
CA GLY A 232 9.15 -10.87 14.89
C GLY A 232 8.78 -9.40 14.65
N PRO A 233 9.29 -8.80 13.56
CA PRO A 233 9.17 -7.36 13.32
C PRO A 233 7.72 -6.90 13.08
N LEU A 234 6.83 -7.81 12.68
CA LEU A 234 5.41 -7.57 12.47
C LEU A 234 4.55 -8.04 13.67
N GLY A 235 5.13 -8.66 14.69
CA GLY A 235 4.46 -8.95 15.95
C GLY A 235 4.29 -7.71 16.83
N LYS A 236 3.88 -7.89 18.09
CA LYS A 236 3.86 -6.79 19.08
C LYS A 236 5.30 -6.47 19.49
N ARG A 237 5.74 -5.24 19.28
CA ARG A 237 7.11 -4.82 19.65
C ARG A 237 7.11 -4.19 21.03
N LYS A 238 7.91 -4.74 21.95
CA LYS A 238 8.13 -4.10 23.24
C LYS A 238 8.79 -2.73 23.02
N THR A 239 8.26 -1.70 23.66
CA THR A 239 8.88 -0.38 23.70
C THR A 239 10.19 -0.50 24.47
N LYS A 240 11.34 -0.40 23.79
CA LYS A 240 12.59 -0.09 24.48
C LYS A 240 12.44 1.33 25.02
N VAL A 241 12.13 1.45 26.30
CA VAL A 241 12.27 2.71 27.04
C VAL A 241 13.75 3.03 27.02
N THR A 242 14.19 3.91 26.12
CA THR A 242 15.51 4.52 26.26
C THR A 242 15.41 5.40 27.52
N PRO A 243 16.19 5.14 28.58
CA PRO A 243 16.19 6.03 29.73
C PRO A 243 16.56 7.42 29.22
N VAL A 244 15.73 8.41 29.52
CA VAL A 244 16.13 9.80 29.35
C VAL A 244 17.36 9.96 30.23
N LYS A 245 18.54 10.12 29.62
CA LYS A 245 19.74 10.51 30.36
C LYS A 245 19.37 11.84 31.02
N SER A 246 19.12 11.81 32.33
CA SER A 246 18.82 12.99 33.12
C SER A 246 19.96 13.96 32.87
N LEU A 247 19.66 15.09 32.24
CA LEU A 247 20.57 16.23 32.23
C LEU A 247 20.75 16.62 33.70
N GLU A 248 21.88 16.19 34.24
CA GLU A 248 22.39 16.57 35.55
C GLU A 248 22.34 18.09 35.59
N LYS A 249 21.44 18.63 36.42
CA LYS A 249 21.34 20.06 36.67
C LYS A 249 22.65 20.47 37.34
N THR A 250 23.56 21.07 36.60
CA THR A 250 24.68 21.82 37.19
C THR A 250 24.08 22.91 38.07
N PRO A 251 24.33 22.92 39.39
CA PRO A 251 23.84 23.98 40.24
C PRO A 251 24.56 25.29 39.86
N LEU A 252 23.77 26.33 39.59
CA LEU A 252 24.25 27.70 39.46
C LEU A 252 24.98 28.07 40.76
N GLN A 253 26.30 28.23 40.68
CA GLN A 253 27.06 28.89 41.73
C GLN A 253 26.73 30.38 41.70
N THR A 254 26.09 30.85 42.76
CA THR A 254 25.97 32.26 43.11
C THR A 254 27.30 32.77 43.65
N THR A 255 27.88 33.76 42.97
CA THR A 255 28.74 34.81 43.53
C THR A 255 28.55 36.06 42.69
#